data_AF-A0A496VHB0-F1
#
_entry.id   AF-A0A496VHB0-F1
#
_cell.length_a   1.000
_cell.length_b   1.000
_cell.length_c   1.000
_cell.angle_alpha   90.00
_cell.angle_beta   90.00
_cell.angle_gamma   90.00
#
_symmetry.space_group_name_H-M   'P 1'
#
loop_
_entity.id
_entity.type
_entity.pdbx_description
1 polymer ?
#
loop_
_entity_poly.entity_id
_entity_poly.type
_entity_poly.pdbx_seq_one_letter_code
_entity_poly.pdbx_strand_id
1 'polypeptide(L)'
;MKPKSFSEKLYVSALILTVTALYEITLIGSSGQRLESLRYGSNSRKDEVPYSDELAFLRLRYKAPDGDTRKLLEWSVLQKAIIVGNNSSNRFRFSASVAAFGQQLRGGKYLEPFSYDDILSLAQGSRDKDLFGYRSEFIKLVKLAQSLSHNP
;
A
#
# COMPACT_ATOMS: atom_id res chain seq x y z
N MET A 1 -40.73 31.53 -27.41
CA MET A 1 -40.67 30.15 -26.90
C MET A 1 -39.20 29.84 -26.59
N LYS A 2 -38.79 29.81 -25.31
CA LYS A 2 -37.41 29.52 -24.91
C LYS A 2 -37.27 28.01 -24.67
N PRO A 3 -36.21 27.33 -25.15
CA PRO A 3 -36.03 25.91 -24.87
C PRO A 3 -35.69 25.69 -23.39
N LYS A 4 -36.38 24.72 -22.79
CA LYS A 4 -36.18 24.27 -21.41
C LYS A 4 -34.86 23.51 -21.32
N SER A 5 -33.97 23.92 -20.42
CA SER A 5 -32.74 23.19 -20.08
C SER A 5 -33.10 22.07 -19.10
N PHE A 6 -32.71 20.84 -19.44
CA PHE A 6 -32.90 19.63 -18.65
C PHE A 6 -31.73 19.51 -17.66
N SER A 7 -32.02 19.39 -16.37
CA SER A 7 -31.02 19.10 -15.33
C SER A 7 -31.08 17.62 -15.01
N GLU A 8 -30.08 16.87 -15.47
CA GLU A 8 -29.93 15.45 -15.15
C GLU A 8 -28.98 15.33 -13.94
N LYS A 9 -29.51 14.93 -12.79
CA LYS A 9 -28.72 14.59 -11.60
C LYS A 9 -28.42 13.09 -11.63
N LEU A 10 -27.15 12.73 -11.84
CA LEU A 10 -26.68 11.34 -11.76
C LEU A 10 -26.33 10.98 -10.30
N TYR A 11 -27.14 10.13 -9.68
CA TYR A 11 -26.80 9.39 -8.46
C TYR A 11 -25.88 8.23 -8.85
N VAL A 12 -24.64 8.22 -8.36
CA VAL A 12 -23.74 7.06 -8.50
C VAL A 12 -23.96 6.14 -7.30
N SER A 13 -24.74 5.08 -7.52
CA SER A 13 -24.88 3.95 -6.59
C SER A 13 -23.58 3.15 -6.54
N ALA A 14 -23.02 2.99 -5.35
CA ALA A 14 -21.84 2.19 -5.10
C ALA A 14 -22.16 0.69 -5.17
N LEU A 15 -21.91 0.09 -6.33
CA LEU A 15 -21.57 -1.33 -6.45
C LEU A 15 -20.84 -1.50 -7.78
N ILE A 16 -19.51 -1.71 -7.74
CA ILE A 16 -18.64 -2.39 -8.72
C ILE A 16 -17.18 -2.00 -8.35
N LEU A 17 -16.34 -3.01 -8.09
CA LEU A 17 -14.91 -2.89 -7.79
C LEU A 17 -14.08 -2.49 -9.04
N THR A 18 -14.38 -1.35 -9.66
CA THR A 18 -13.58 -0.83 -10.80
C THR A 18 -12.74 0.35 -10.34
N VAL A 19 -11.42 0.15 -10.29
CA VAL A 19 -10.43 1.23 -10.09
C VAL A 19 -9.96 1.68 -11.47
N THR A 20 -10.30 2.91 -11.85
CA THR A 20 -9.80 3.54 -13.08
C THR A 20 -8.64 4.47 -12.73
N ALA A 21 -7.45 4.19 -13.28
CA ALA A 21 -6.30 5.07 -13.18
C ALA A 21 -6.22 5.96 -14.44
N LEU A 22 -6.03 7.27 -14.25
CA LEU A 22 -5.73 8.23 -15.31
C LEU A 22 -4.25 8.64 -15.18
N TYR A 23 -3.54 8.67 -16.31
CA TYR A 23 -2.13 9.08 -16.36
C TYR A 23 -1.98 10.32 -17.22
N GLU A 24 -1.15 11.26 -16.77
CA GLU A 24 -0.75 12.45 -17.52
C GLU A 24 0.75 12.31 -17.87
N ILE A 25 1.09 12.46 -19.16
CA ILE A 25 2.48 12.45 -19.63
C ILE A 25 2.89 13.90 -19.87
N THR A 26 3.89 14.38 -19.14
CA THR A 26 4.44 15.74 -19.31
C THR A 26 5.89 15.67 -19.76
N LEU A 27 6.26 16.45 -20.77
CA LEU A 27 7.64 16.57 -21.23
C LEU A 27 8.51 17.30 -20.19
N ILE A 28 9.78 16.91 -20.11
CA ILE A 28 10.78 17.52 -19.23
C ILE A 28 10.90 19.02 -19.59
N GLY A 29 10.72 19.91 -18.60
CA GLY A 29 10.83 21.36 -18.78
C GLY A 29 9.55 22.06 -19.28
N SER A 30 8.43 21.35 -19.44
CA SER A 30 7.15 21.96 -19.82
C SER A 30 6.44 22.62 -18.63
N SER A 31 5.73 23.72 -18.89
CA SER A 31 4.85 24.40 -17.91
C SER A 31 3.62 23.57 -17.49
N GLY A 32 3.43 22.40 -18.10
CA GLY A 32 2.35 21.45 -17.79
C GLY A 32 2.66 20.51 -16.62
N GLN A 33 3.81 20.62 -15.95
CA GLN A 33 4.11 19.85 -14.74
C GLN A 33 3.16 20.22 -13.59
N ARG A 34 2.05 19.47 -13.46
CA ARG A 34 1.09 19.59 -12.35
C ARG A 34 1.54 18.88 -11.07
N LEU A 35 2.60 18.09 -11.16
CA LEU A 35 3.22 17.43 -10.02
C LEU A 35 4.30 18.33 -9.43
N GLU A 36 4.23 18.55 -8.13
CA GLU A 36 5.28 19.24 -7.38
C GLU A 36 6.62 18.50 -7.51
N SER A 37 7.71 19.22 -7.28
CA SER A 37 9.06 18.65 -7.30
C SER A 37 9.20 17.48 -6.32
N LEU A 38 10.07 16.52 -6.66
CA LEU A 38 10.32 15.34 -5.83
C LEU A 38 10.76 15.74 -4.42
N ARG A 39 9.92 15.41 -3.42
CA ARG A 39 10.18 15.69 -1.99
C ARG A 39 11.49 15.07 -1.49
N TYR A 40 11.82 13.88 -2.00
CA TYR A 40 13.04 13.13 -1.66
C TYR A 40 14.12 13.20 -2.77
N GLY A 41 14.01 14.17 -3.68
CA GLY A 41 14.98 14.36 -4.74
C GLY A 41 16.33 14.85 -4.21
N SER A 42 17.42 14.35 -4.80
CA SER A 42 18.81 14.61 -4.42
C SER A 42 19.33 16.03 -4.78
N ASN A 43 18.49 17.05 -4.66
CA ASN A 43 18.85 18.45 -4.97
C ASN A 43 19.25 19.26 -3.72
N SER A 44 19.29 18.66 -2.54
CA SER A 44 19.74 19.32 -1.31
C SER A 44 21.27 19.22 -1.19
N ARG A 45 21.94 20.36 -0.95
CA ARG A 45 23.38 20.43 -0.67
C ARG A 45 23.74 19.46 0.48
N LYS A 46 24.96 18.94 0.42
CA LYS A 46 25.52 17.83 1.21
C LYS A 46 25.47 17.93 2.75
N ASP A 47 24.98 19.03 3.34
CA ASP A 47 25.14 19.29 4.78
C ASP A 47 23.85 19.20 5.60
N GLU A 48 22.67 19.09 4.96
CA GLU A 48 21.42 18.77 5.64
C GLU A 48 20.60 17.85 4.72
N VAL A 49 20.37 16.60 5.12
CA VAL A 49 19.36 15.74 4.48
C VAL A 49 18.02 16.18 5.07
N PRO A 50 17.20 16.97 4.35
CA PRO A 50 15.89 17.33 4.87
C PRO A 50 15.07 16.04 4.96
N TYR A 51 14.33 15.87 6.05
CA TYR A 51 13.45 14.71 6.28
C TYR A 51 14.16 13.37 6.58
N SER A 52 15.35 13.37 7.19
CA SER A 52 16.07 12.15 7.59
C SER A 52 15.23 11.16 8.42
N ASP A 53 14.30 11.68 9.22
CA ASP A 53 13.45 10.90 10.13
C ASP A 53 12.08 10.58 9.52
N GLU A 54 11.84 10.93 8.24
CA GLU A 54 10.60 10.68 7.52
C GLU A 54 10.76 9.46 6.60
N LEU A 55 9.98 8.41 6.83
CA LEU A 55 9.94 7.20 6.01
C LEU A 55 9.13 7.39 4.73
N ALA A 56 8.06 8.18 4.80
CA ALA A 56 7.17 8.45 3.69
C ALA A 56 6.31 9.68 3.94
N PHE A 57 5.77 10.24 2.87
CA PHE A 57 4.79 11.33 2.89
C PHE A 57 3.54 10.91 2.13
N LEU A 58 2.42 10.76 2.84
CA LEU A 58 1.15 10.33 2.27
C LEU A 58 0.28 11.54 1.96
N ARG A 59 -0.13 11.67 0.70
CA ARG A 59 -1.13 12.64 0.25
C ARG A 59 -2.37 11.91 -0.22
N LEU A 60 -3.48 12.06 0.50
CA LEU A 60 -4.76 11.48 0.13
C LEU A 60 -5.74 12.57 -0.26
N ARG A 61 -6.15 12.58 -1.52
CA ARG A 61 -7.27 13.40 -1.98
C ARG A 61 -8.53 12.56 -1.98
N TYR A 62 -9.55 13.00 -1.26
CA TYR A 62 -10.86 12.33 -1.26
C TYR A 62 -11.99 13.35 -1.38
N LYS A 63 -13.13 12.88 -1.89
CA LYS A 63 -14.40 13.61 -1.93
C LYS A 63 -15.36 12.78 -1.07
N ALA A 64 -16.10 13.43 -0.15
CA ALA A 64 -17.15 12.72 0.59
C ALA A 64 -18.28 12.31 -0.37
N PRO A 65 -19.02 11.21 -0.10
CA PRO A 65 -20.08 10.74 -1.00
C PRO A 65 -21.07 11.84 -1.39
N ASP A 66 -21.52 12.63 -0.40
CA ASP A 66 -22.49 13.71 -0.59
C ASP A 66 -21.86 15.11 -0.59
N GLY A 67 -20.53 15.21 -0.55
CA GLY A 67 -19.83 16.48 -0.40
C GLY A 67 -19.26 16.97 -1.73
N ASP A 68 -19.52 18.21 -2.13
CA ASP A 68 -19.03 18.75 -3.41
C ASP A 68 -17.56 19.18 -3.42
N THR A 69 -16.89 19.18 -2.27
CA THR A 69 -15.51 19.62 -2.12
C THR A 69 -14.54 18.46 -2.00
N ARG A 70 -13.42 18.57 -2.72
CA ARG A 70 -12.28 17.65 -2.62
C ARG A 70 -11.42 18.10 -1.44
N LYS A 71 -11.11 17.18 -0.53
CA LYS A 71 -10.21 17.43 0.61
C LYS A 71 -8.88 16.74 0.35
N LEU A 72 -7.79 17.46 0.63
CA LEU A 72 -6.44 16.92 0.64
C LEU A 72 -6.04 16.69 2.09
N LEU A 73 -5.63 15.46 2.41
CA LEU A 73 -5.03 15.08 3.67
C LEU A 73 -3.56 14.76 3.43
N GLU A 74 -2.71 15.22 4.34
CA GLU A 74 -1.26 15.07 4.24
C GLU A 74 -0.70 14.55 5.55
N TRP A 75 0.14 13.51 5.49
CA TRP A 75 0.78 12.92 6.66
C TRP A 75 2.24 12.59 6.40
N SER A 76 3.10 13.01 7.32
CA SER A 76 4.48 12.53 7.42
C SER A 76 4.51 11.25 8.26
N VAL A 77 4.98 10.17 7.66
CA VAL A 77 5.22 8.90 8.35
C VAL A 77 6.64 8.95 8.91
N LEU A 78 6.76 9.15 10.21
CA LEU A 78 8.06 9.32 10.87
C LEU A 78 8.63 7.99 11.36
N GLN A 79 9.95 7.86 11.42
CA GLN A 79 10.64 6.67 11.90
C GLN A 79 10.23 6.31 13.34
N LYS A 80 10.00 7.31 14.20
CA LYS A 80 9.50 7.11 15.57
C LYS A 80 8.11 6.46 15.66
N ALA A 81 7.34 6.47 14.57
CA ALA A 81 6.04 5.81 14.51
C ALA A 81 6.15 4.31 14.24
N ILE A 82 7.36 3.78 14.00
CA ILE A 82 7.59 2.34 13.88
C ILE A 82 7.25 1.68 15.22
N ILE A 83 6.21 0.85 15.19
CA ILE A 83 5.88 -0.04 16.29
C ILE A 83 6.76 -1.28 16.14
N VAL A 84 7.76 -1.41 17.02
CA VAL A 84 8.64 -2.58 17.04
C VAL A 84 7.95 -3.74 17.76
N GLY A 85 8.12 -4.96 17.23
CA GLY A 85 7.63 -6.20 17.83
C GLY A 85 6.16 -6.56 17.49
N ASN A 86 5.58 -7.45 18.28
CA ASN A 86 4.25 -8.04 18.02
C ASN A 86 3.06 -7.17 18.46
N ASN A 87 3.26 -5.87 18.65
CA ASN A 87 2.22 -4.93 19.10
C ASN A 87 1.20 -4.55 18.01
N SER A 88 1.35 -5.08 16.79
CA SER A 88 0.34 -4.97 15.73
C SER A 88 -0.78 -6.01 15.90
N SER A 89 -1.91 -5.86 15.20
CA SER A 89 -3.00 -6.84 15.30
C SER A 89 -2.65 -8.19 14.64
N ASN A 90 -3.25 -9.29 15.11
CA ASN A 90 -3.14 -10.60 14.45
C ASN A 90 -3.54 -10.54 12.97
N ARG A 91 -4.54 -9.71 12.62
CA ARG A 91 -4.98 -9.53 11.23
C ARG A 91 -3.90 -8.87 10.39
N PHE A 92 -3.26 -7.83 10.91
CA PHE A 92 -2.18 -7.13 10.23
C PHE A 92 -0.95 -8.03 10.00
N ARG A 93 -0.49 -8.72 11.04
CA ARG A 93 0.64 -9.68 10.93
C ARG A 93 0.33 -10.80 9.94
N PHE A 94 -0.89 -11.34 9.96
CA PHE A 94 -1.30 -12.36 9.01
C PHE A 94 -1.30 -11.82 7.57
N SER A 95 -1.90 -10.65 7.31
CA SER A 95 -1.89 -10.05 5.98
C SER A 95 -0.47 -9.74 5.47
N ALA A 96 0.42 -9.31 6.37
CA ALA A 96 1.82 -9.08 6.04
C ALA A 96 2.53 -10.40 5.63
N SER A 97 2.26 -11.51 6.34
CA SER A 97 2.81 -12.82 5.96
C SER A 97 2.32 -13.28 4.58
N VAL A 98 1.06 -13.04 4.23
CA VAL A 98 0.49 -13.35 2.90
C VAL A 98 1.15 -12.49 1.81
N ALA A 99 1.31 -11.19 2.05
CA ALA A 99 1.98 -10.29 1.11
C ALA A 99 3.45 -10.68 0.89
N ALA A 100 4.16 -11.02 1.98
CA ALA A 100 5.53 -11.50 1.91
C ALA A 100 5.63 -12.82 1.15
N PHE A 101 4.74 -13.79 1.40
CA PHE A 101 4.70 -15.03 0.62
C PHE A 101 4.51 -14.77 -0.88
N GLY A 102 3.60 -13.87 -1.25
CA GLY A 102 3.41 -13.48 -2.65
C GLY A 102 4.64 -12.83 -3.28
N GLN A 103 5.42 -12.05 -2.53
CA GLN A 103 6.71 -11.52 -3.00
C GLN A 103 7.76 -12.61 -3.13
N GLN A 104 7.80 -13.57 -2.20
CA GLN A 104 8.75 -14.67 -2.21
C GLN A 104 8.56 -15.57 -3.44
N LEU A 105 7.30 -15.87 -3.78
CA LEU A 105 6.96 -16.63 -4.99
C LEU A 105 7.35 -15.92 -6.30
N ARG A 106 7.53 -14.59 -6.27
CA ARG A 106 8.00 -13.78 -7.41
C ARG A 106 9.52 -13.58 -7.43
N GLY A 107 10.26 -14.34 -6.63
CA GLY A 107 11.72 -14.26 -6.55
C GLY A 107 12.25 -13.26 -5.53
N GLY A 108 11.40 -12.74 -4.63
CA GLY A 108 11.84 -12.07 -3.40
C GLY A 108 12.61 -10.76 -3.57
N LYS A 109 12.59 -10.12 -4.75
CA LYS A 109 13.37 -8.91 -5.07
C LYS A 109 13.30 -7.79 -4.02
N TYR A 110 12.18 -7.66 -3.32
CA TYR A 110 11.92 -6.60 -2.34
C TYR A 110 11.83 -7.09 -0.89
N LEU A 111 12.19 -8.35 -0.64
CA LEU A 111 12.13 -8.96 0.70
C LEU A 111 13.45 -8.89 1.46
N GLU A 112 14.56 -8.52 0.80
CA GLU A 112 15.89 -8.46 1.45
C GLU A 112 16.18 -9.82 2.16
N PRO A 113 16.67 -9.97 3.42
CA PRO A 113 16.90 -11.29 4.01
C PRO A 113 15.64 -12.00 4.49
N PHE A 114 14.43 -11.48 4.22
CA PHE A 114 13.18 -12.02 4.75
C PHE A 114 12.81 -13.34 4.05
N SER A 115 12.96 -14.44 4.79
CA SER A 115 12.92 -15.81 4.28
C SER A 115 11.54 -16.47 4.43
N TYR A 116 11.40 -17.69 3.89
CA TYR A 116 10.25 -18.54 4.17
C TYR A 116 10.06 -18.82 5.66
N ASP A 117 11.16 -18.93 6.44
CA ASP A 117 11.08 -19.13 7.88
C ASP A 117 10.51 -17.91 8.60
N ASP A 118 10.87 -16.70 8.16
CA ASP A 118 10.33 -15.46 8.70
C ASP A 118 8.83 -15.33 8.38
N ILE A 119 8.43 -15.70 7.16
CA ILE A 119 7.02 -15.76 6.75
C ILE A 119 6.25 -16.75 7.64
N LEU A 120 6.81 -17.95 7.87
CA LEU A 120 6.18 -18.96 8.72
C LEU A 120 6.03 -18.51 10.16
N SER A 121 7.08 -17.92 10.73
CA SER A 121 7.07 -17.37 12.09
C SER A 121 5.97 -16.31 12.24
N LEU A 122 5.89 -15.38 11.29
CA LEU A 122 4.88 -14.31 11.29
C LEU A 122 3.45 -14.86 11.12
N ALA A 123 3.25 -15.85 10.24
CA ALA A 123 1.96 -16.49 10.02
C ALA A 123 1.49 -17.31 11.23
N GLN A 124 2.39 -18.08 11.85
CA GLN A 124 2.09 -18.88 13.04
C GLN A 124 1.77 -17.98 14.24
N GLY A 125 2.58 -16.95 14.47
CA GLY A 125 2.36 -15.96 15.53
C GLY A 125 1.10 -15.11 15.33
N SER A 126 0.41 -15.25 14.19
CA SER A 126 -0.82 -14.55 13.88
C SER A 126 -2.03 -15.46 13.64
N ARG A 127 -1.92 -16.77 13.87
CA ARG A 127 -2.97 -17.78 13.58
C ARG A 127 -4.31 -17.47 14.26
N ASP A 128 -4.31 -17.02 15.52
CA ASP A 128 -5.54 -16.80 16.31
C ASP A 128 -6.39 -18.09 16.42
N LYS A 129 -7.69 -18.00 16.74
CA LYS A 129 -8.61 -19.14 16.90
C LYS A 129 -8.78 -20.02 15.66
N ASP A 130 -8.58 -19.45 14.46
CA ASP A 130 -8.62 -20.16 13.16
C ASP A 130 -9.76 -21.18 13.01
N LEU A 131 -11.00 -20.78 13.35
CA LEU A 131 -12.17 -21.68 13.45
C LEU A 131 -12.45 -22.49 12.17
N PHE A 132 -12.05 -21.96 11.01
CA PHE A 132 -12.27 -22.57 9.70
C PHE A 132 -10.97 -23.12 9.07
N GLY A 133 -9.84 -23.04 9.78
CA GLY A 133 -8.57 -23.62 9.34
C GLY A 133 -7.84 -22.85 8.22
N TYR A 134 -8.34 -21.72 7.74
CA TYR A 134 -7.74 -20.99 6.61
C TYR A 134 -6.30 -20.55 6.87
N ARG A 135 -5.98 -20.14 8.10
CA ARG A 135 -4.63 -19.67 8.43
C ARG A 135 -3.67 -20.85 8.57
N SER A 136 -4.15 -21.96 9.11
CA SER A 136 -3.41 -23.22 9.14
C SER A 136 -3.13 -23.74 7.73
N GLU A 137 -4.10 -23.63 6.81
CA GLU A 137 -3.91 -24.04 5.42
C GLU A 137 -2.89 -23.16 4.70
N PHE A 138 -2.95 -21.85 4.89
CA PHE A 138 -1.91 -20.94 4.40
C PHE A 138 -0.52 -21.34 4.92
N ILE A 139 -0.37 -21.65 6.20
CA ILE A 139 0.90 -22.09 6.78
C ILE A 139 1.41 -23.38 6.09
N LYS A 140 0.53 -24.33 5.76
CA LYS A 140 0.92 -25.53 5.00
C LYS A 140 1.42 -25.19 3.60
N LEU A 141 0.76 -24.27 2.89
CA LEU A 141 1.19 -23.82 1.57
C LEU A 141 2.58 -23.19 1.60
N VAL A 142 2.87 -22.37 2.61
CA VAL A 142 4.20 -21.76 2.78
C VAL A 142 5.26 -22.85 3.02
N LYS A 143 4.99 -23.84 3.87
CA LYS A 143 5.91 -24.97 4.11
C LYS A 143 6.16 -25.78 2.84
N LEU A 144 5.12 -26.04 2.05
CA LEU A 144 5.24 -26.76 0.79
C LEU A 144 6.14 -25.99 -0.18
N ALA A 145 5.90 -24.69 -0.36
CA ALA A 145 6.71 -23.84 -1.23
C ALA A 145 8.18 -23.79 -0.76
N GLN A 146 8.43 -23.67 0.54
CA GLN A 146 9.77 -23.71 1.12
C GLN A 146 10.50 -25.01 0.76
N SER A 147 9.82 -26.16 0.90
CA SER A 147 10.40 -27.47 0.59
C SER A 147 10.74 -27.62 -0.90
N LEU A 148 9.92 -27.06 -1.78
CA LEU A 148 10.14 -27.06 -3.23
C LEU A 148 11.27 -26.11 -3.62
N SER A 149 11.41 -24.97 -2.95
CA SER A 149 12.49 -24.01 -3.22
C SER A 149 13.88 -24.49 -2.78
N HIS A 150 13.94 -25.46 -1.86
CA HIS A 150 15.19 -26.06 -1.40
C HIS A 150 15.65 -27.26 -2.24
N ASN A 151 14.84 -27.69 -3.22
CA ASN A 151 15.20 -28.79 -4.11
C ASN A 151 15.80 -28.20 -5.40
N PRO A 152 17.09 -28.46 -5.71
CA PRO A 152 17.75 -27.97 -6.92
C PRO A 152 17.18 -28.58 -8.21
#